data_AF-A0A8J4X934-F1
#
_entry.id   AF-A0A8J4X934-F1
#
_cell.length_a   1.000
_cell.length_b   1.000
_cell.length_c   1.000
_cell.angle_alpha   90.00
_cell.angle_beta   90.00
_cell.angle_gamma   90.00
#
_symmetry.space_group_name_H-M   'P 1'
#
loop_
_entity.id
_entity.type
_entity.pdbx_description
1 polymer ?
#
loop_
_entity_poly.entity_id
_entity_poly.type
_entity_poly.pdbx_seq_one_letter_code
_entity_poly.pdbx_strand_id
1 'polypeptide(L)' 'MDELKHQVMINQFVLTAGCAADQAKQLLQAAHWQFETALSAFFQETNIPYGHHHQM' A
#
# COMPACT_ATOMS: atom_id res chain seq x y z
N MET A 1 19.42 -6.36 -9.04
CA MET A 1 18.35 -5.77 -9.88
C MET A 1 17.07 -5.56 -9.06
N ASP A 2 16.67 -6.54 -8.25
CA ASP A 2 15.51 -6.45 -7.36
C ASP A 2 15.56 -5.29 -6.35
N GLU A 3 16.72 -4.97 -5.80
CA GLU A 3 16.83 -3.86 -4.83
C GLU A 3 16.48 -2.51 -5.46
N LEU A 4 16.91 -2.26 -6.70
CA LEU A 4 16.54 -1.05 -7.43
C LEU A 4 15.04 -1.02 -7.74
N LYS A 5 14.46 -2.16 -8.14
CA LYS A 5 13.01 -2.28 -8.38
C LYS A 5 12.22 -1.95 -7.12
N HIS A 6 12.63 -2.49 -5.97
CA HIS A 6 12.00 -2.21 -4.67
C HIS A 6 12.10 -0.73 -4.30
N GLN A 7 13.26 -0.10 -4.49
CA GLN A 7 13.44 1.34 -4.25
C GLN A 7 12.56 2.20 -5.16
N VAL A 8 12.48 1.88 -6.45
CA VAL A 8 11.59 2.58 -7.40
C VAL A 8 10.13 2.42 -7.01
N MET A 9 9.71 1.23 -6.58
CA MET A 9 8.35 0.99 -6.10
C MET A 9 8.03 1.81 -4.84
N ILE A 10 8.95 1.88 -3.88
CA ILE A 10 8.78 2.71 -2.68
C ILE A 10 8.61 4.17 -3.08
N ASN A 11 9.47 4.70 -3.95
CA ASN A 11 9.39 6.08 -4.41
C ASN A 11 8.08 6.35 -5.16
N GLN A 12 7.66 5.44 -6.04
CA GLN A 12 6.38 5.59 -6.75
C GLN A 12 5.19 5.55 -5.80
N PHE A 13 5.26 4.75 -4.74
CA PHE A 13 4.20 4.68 -3.75
C PHE A 13 4.11 5.99 -2.99
N VAL A 14 5.25 6.51 -2.50
CA VAL A 14 5.34 7.81 -1.81
C VAL A 14 4.80 8.94 -2.68
N LEU A 15 5.17 8.99 -3.96
CA LEU A 15 4.70 10.03 -4.87
C LEU A 15 3.19 9.94 -5.15
N THR A 16 2.63 8.74 -5.20
CA THR A 16 1.20 8.53 -5.48
C THR A 16 0.32 8.69 -4.24
N ALA A 17 0.73 8.08 -3.13
CA ALA A 17 -0.02 8.02 -1.88
C ALA A 17 0.27 9.20 -0.94
N GLY A 18 1.38 9.92 -1.14
CA GLY A 18 1.80 11.03 -0.29
C GLY A 18 2.25 10.62 1.11
N CYS A 19 2.57 9.33 1.34
CA CYS A 19 2.98 8.81 2.65
C CYS A 19 4.51 8.77 2.81
N ALA A 20 4.98 8.48 4.03
CA ALA A 20 6.41 8.35 4.30
C ALA A 20 7.01 7.11 3.61
N ALA A 21 8.28 7.17 3.19
CA ALA A 21 8.97 6.06 2.54
C ALA A 21 9.02 4.77 3.37
N ASP A 22 9.11 4.90 4.70
CA ASP A 22 9.06 3.75 5.61
C ASP A 22 7.68 3.07 5.59
N GLN A 23 6.61 3.87 5.62
CA GLN A 23 5.24 3.37 5.53
C GLN A 23 4.97 2.71 4.16
N ALA A 24 5.40 3.34 3.07
CA ALA A 24 5.34 2.78 1.73
C ALA A 24 6.06 1.41 1.65
N LYS A 25 7.25 1.31 2.26
CA LYS A 25 8.01 0.06 2.32
C LYS A 25 7.25 -1.03 3.08
N GLN A 26 6.72 -0.73 4.27
CA GLN A 26 5.95 -1.70 5.07
C GLN A 26 4.73 -2.23 4.29
N LEU A 27 3.98 -1.34 3.64
CA LEU A 27 2.80 -1.70 2.84
C LEU A 27 3.15 -2.56 1.63
N LEU A 28 4.21 -2.17 0.89
CA LEU A 28 4.70 -2.94 -0.23
C LEU A 28 5.19 -4.32 0.22
N GLN A 29 5.91 -4.43 1.35
CA GLN A 29 6.34 -5.72 1.89
C GLN A 29 5.16 -6.60 2.31
N ALA A 30 4.16 -6.04 3.00
CA ALA A 30 2.95 -6.74 3.40
C ALA A 30 2.13 -7.24 2.20
N ALA A 31 2.14 -6.49 1.10
CA ALA A 31 1.50 -6.87 -0.16
C ALA A 31 2.38 -7.72 -1.08
N HIS A 32 3.48 -8.31 -0.60
CA HIS A 32 4.43 -9.08 -1.41
C HIS A 32 4.94 -8.33 -2.66
N TRP A 33 5.18 -7.02 -2.50
CA TRP A 33 5.57 -6.10 -3.56
C TRP A 33 4.59 -6.02 -4.73
N GLN A 34 3.30 -6.27 -4.47
CA GLN A 34 2.22 -5.98 -5.41
C GLN A 34 1.81 -4.51 -5.27
N PHE A 35 2.28 -3.66 -6.17
CA PHE A 35 2.09 -2.20 -6.09
C PHE A 35 0.60 -1.80 -6.04
N GLU A 36 -0.20 -2.30 -6.98
CA GLU A 36 -1.63 -1.99 -7.06
C GLU A 36 -2.41 -2.48 -5.83
N THR A 37 -2.06 -3.65 -5.29
CA THR A 37 -2.65 -4.19 -4.07
C THR A 37 -2.33 -3.33 -2.85
N ALA A 38 -1.06 -2.95 -2.67
CA ALA A 38 -0.66 -2.07 -1.58
C ALA A 38 -1.35 -0.70 -1.67
N LEU A 39 -1.47 -0.16 -2.88
CA LEU A 39 -2.05 1.16 -3.12
C LEU A 39 -3.57 1.13 -2.86
N SER A 40 -4.25 0.11 -3.37
CA SER A 40 -5.68 -0.12 -3.12
C SER A 40 -5.95 -0.33 -1.62
N ALA A 41 -5.12 -1.10 -0.91
CA ALA A 41 -5.27 -1.29 0.53
C ALA A 41 -5.06 0.01 1.32
N PHE A 42 -4.04 0.79 0.98
CA PHE A 42 -3.78 2.09 1.61
C PHE A 42 -4.95 3.07 1.45
N PHE A 43 -5.48 3.20 0.23
CA PHE A 43 -6.61 4.10 -0.01
C PHE A 43 -7.94 3.56 0.54
N GLN A 44 -8.12 2.25 0.61
CA GLN A 44 -9.27 1.64 1.29
C GLN A 44 -9.23 1.86 2.81
N GLU A 45 -8.06 1.81 3.45
CA GLU A 45 -7.93 2.11 4.89
C GLU A 45 -8.30 3.58 5.19
N THR A 46 -7.94 4.50 4.30
CA THR A 46 -8.34 5.92 4.42
C THR A 46 -9.81 6.19 4.11
N ASN A 47 -10.48 5.26 3.42
CA ASN A 47 -11.84 5.43 2.94
C ASN A 47 -12.77 4.38 3.56
N ILE A 48 -13.31 4.75 4.73
CA ILE A 48 -14.52 4.23 5.38
C ILE A 48 -14.38 2.82 6.02
N PRO A 49 -14.78 2.63 7.30
CA PRO A 49 -14.92 1.29 7.86
C PRO A 49 -15.96 0.51 7.06
N TYR A 50 -15.52 -0.54 6.37
CA TYR A 50 -16.45 -1.57 5.91
C TYR A 50 -17.23 -2.06 7.13
N GLY A 51 -18.52 -1.74 7.13
CA GLY A 51 -19.43 -2.07 8.21
C GLY A 51 -19.35 -3.55 8.54
N HIS A 52 -19.10 -3.84 9.81
CA HIS A 52 -19.72 -4.99 10.45
C HIS A 52 -21.23 -4.94 10.14
N HIS A 53 -21.72 -5.77 9.21
CA HIS A 53 -23.15 -6.02 9.14
C HIS A 53 -23.51 -7.40 8.55
N HIS A 54 -23.78 -8.30 9.50
CA HIS A 54 -24.81 -9.33 9.50
C HIS A 54 -24.81 -10.40 8.40
N GLN A 55 -24.16 -11.53 8.72
CA GLN A 55 -24.82 -12.82 8.52
C GLN A 55 -26.03 -12.87 9.47
N MET A 56 -27.22 -12.90 8.89
CA MET A 56 -28.43 -13.45 9.48
C MET A 56 -29.01 -14.47 8.50
#